data_AF-A7DUG2-F1
#
_entry.id   AF-A7DUG2-F1
#
_cell.length_a   1.000
_cell.length_b   1.000
_cell.length_c   1.000
_cell.angle_alpha   90.00
_cell.angle_beta   90.00
_cell.angle_gamma   90.00
#
_symmetry.space_group_name_H-M   'P 1'
#
loop_
_entity.id
_entity.type
_entity.pdbx_description
1 polymer ?
#
loop_
_entity_poly.entity_id
_entity_poly.type
_entity_poly.pdbx_seq_one_letter_code
_entity_poly.pdbx_strand_id
1 'polypeptide(L)'
;DTFYITEEILLRTHTSPVQARTLDQHDFSKGPLKMVSPGRVFRRDTDDATHSHQFHQIEGLVVGKNISMGDLKGTLEMIIKKMFGDERSIRLRPSYFPFTEPSVEVDVSCFKCGGKGCNVCKKTGWIEILGAGMVHPSVLEMSGVDAQEYS
;
A
#
# COMPACT_ATOMS: atom_id res chain seq x y z
N ASP A 1 -1.35 9.68 -17.36
CA ASP A 1 -0.64 8.64 -16.59
C ASP A 1 -1.05 7.21 -16.92
N THR A 2 -2.23 6.98 -17.49
CA THR A 2 -2.77 5.61 -17.73
C THR A 2 -2.73 5.21 -19.20
N PHE A 3 -2.53 3.92 -19.48
CA PHE A 3 -2.71 3.33 -20.81
C PHE A 3 -4.14 2.84 -21.01
N TYR A 4 -4.83 3.40 -21.99
CA TYR A 4 -6.20 3.04 -22.38
C TYR A 4 -6.18 2.19 -23.65
N ILE A 5 -7.00 1.15 -23.68
CA ILE A 5 -7.30 0.33 -24.87
C ILE A 5 -8.57 0.85 -25.55
N THR A 6 -9.57 1.24 -24.75
CA THR A 6 -10.79 1.96 -25.16
C THR A 6 -11.06 3.06 -24.13
N GLU A 7 -12.16 3.81 -24.24
CA GLU A 7 -12.54 4.82 -23.23
C GLU A 7 -12.78 4.22 -21.82
N GLU A 8 -13.16 2.95 -21.75
CA GLU A 8 -13.51 2.26 -20.49
C GLU A 8 -12.51 1.15 -20.09
N ILE A 9 -11.77 0.61 -21.06
CA ILE A 9 -10.83 -0.49 -20.83
C ILE A 9 -9.41 0.05 -20.78
N LEU A 10 -8.71 -0.22 -19.68
CA LEU A 10 -7.35 0.25 -19.43
C LEU A 10 -6.45 -0.86 -18.88
N LEU A 11 -5.14 -0.66 -19.01
CA LEU A 11 -4.16 -1.46 -18.28
C LEU A 11 -4.11 -0.96 -16.84
N ARG A 12 -4.31 -1.87 -15.87
CA ARG A 12 -4.36 -1.52 -14.45
C ARG A 12 -3.10 -0.78 -14.01
N THR A 13 -3.29 0.31 -13.28
CA THR A 13 -2.22 1.20 -12.77
C THR A 13 -1.68 0.80 -11.40
N HIS A 14 -2.40 -0.10 -10.73
CA HIS A 14 -2.10 -0.68 -9.42
C HIS A 14 -2.83 -2.03 -9.30
N THR A 15 -2.57 -2.78 -8.24
CA THR A 15 -3.17 -4.09 -7.98
C THR A 15 -4.46 -4.02 -7.16
N SER A 16 -4.85 -2.84 -6.67
CA SER A 16 -6.11 -2.63 -5.91
C SER A 16 -7.40 -3.05 -6.62
N PRO A 17 -7.55 -3.08 -7.96
CA PRO A 17 -8.75 -3.65 -8.58
C PRO A 17 -8.96 -5.14 -8.26
N VAL A 18 -7.89 -5.86 -7.90
CA VAL A 18 -8.01 -7.25 -7.40
C VAL A 18 -8.60 -7.26 -5.99
N GLN A 19 -8.24 -6.29 -5.15
CA GLN A 19 -8.81 -6.15 -3.82
C GLN A 19 -10.29 -5.80 -3.87
N ALA A 20 -10.70 -4.85 -4.72
CA ALA A 20 -12.11 -4.50 -4.91
C ALA A 20 -12.94 -5.72 -5.32
N ARG A 21 -12.48 -6.47 -6.33
CA ARG A 21 -13.15 -7.71 -6.77
C ARG A 21 -13.21 -8.79 -5.68
N THR A 22 -12.22 -8.83 -4.80
CA THR A 22 -12.19 -9.78 -3.68
C THR A 22 -13.16 -9.33 -2.59
N LEU A 23 -13.22 -8.02 -2.31
CA LEU A 23 -14.13 -7.41 -1.35
C LEU A 23 -15.59 -7.62 -1.76
N ASP A 24 -15.92 -7.42 -3.04
CA ASP A 24 -17.26 -7.65 -3.62
C ASP A 24 -17.77 -9.10 -3.44
N GLN A 25 -16.86 -10.07 -3.34
CA GLN A 25 -17.17 -11.49 -3.26
C GLN A 25 -17.03 -12.05 -1.84
N HIS A 26 -16.50 -11.26 -0.89
CA HIS A 26 -16.14 -11.76 0.42
C HIS A 26 -17.36 -11.90 1.33
N ASP A 27 -17.48 -13.06 1.97
CA ASP A 27 -18.52 -13.34 2.96
C ASP A 27 -17.96 -13.08 4.37
N PHE A 28 -18.28 -11.92 4.93
CA PHE A 28 -17.81 -11.51 6.26
C PHE A 28 -18.34 -12.36 7.42
N SER A 29 -19.33 -13.23 7.20
CA SER A 29 -19.72 -14.23 8.22
C SER A 29 -18.64 -15.30 8.44
N LYS A 30 -17.72 -15.47 7.46
CA LYS A 30 -16.57 -16.38 7.54
C LYS A 30 -15.34 -15.76 8.19
N GLY A 31 -15.42 -14.49 8.59
CA GLY A 31 -14.34 -13.76 9.24
C GLY A 31 -13.77 -12.61 8.40
N PRO A 32 -12.70 -11.96 8.90
CA PRO A 32 -12.11 -10.80 8.24
C PRO A 32 -11.47 -11.16 6.90
N LEU A 33 -11.55 -10.24 5.94
CA LEU A 33 -10.79 -10.35 4.69
C LEU A 33 -9.33 -10.02 4.96
N LYS A 34 -8.41 -10.90 4.56
CA LYS A 34 -6.96 -10.69 4.63
C LYS A 34 -6.35 -11.18 3.34
N MET A 35 -5.72 -10.30 2.57
CA MET A 35 -5.18 -10.66 1.26
C MET A 35 -3.91 -9.90 0.90
N VAL A 36 -3.16 -10.50 -0.01
CA VAL A 36 -2.00 -9.90 -0.67
C VAL A 36 -2.19 -10.09 -2.18
N SER A 37 -1.97 -9.03 -2.95
CA SER A 37 -2.14 -9.01 -4.40
C SER A 37 -0.83 -8.61 -5.08
N PRO A 38 0.06 -9.57 -5.40
CA PRO A 38 1.22 -9.31 -6.22
C PRO A 38 0.81 -9.28 -7.71
N GLY A 39 1.40 -8.38 -8.49
CA GLY A 39 1.16 -8.40 -9.91
C GLY A 39 1.88 -7.34 -10.71
N ARG A 40 1.90 -7.57 -12.02
CA ARG A 40 2.32 -6.57 -13.01
C ARG A 40 1.31 -5.44 -13.13
N VAL A 41 1.79 -4.22 -13.14
CA VAL A 41 1.02 -2.97 -13.27
C VAL A 41 1.70 -2.05 -14.28
N PHE A 42 0.97 -1.04 -14.77
CA PHE A 42 1.41 -0.21 -15.87
C PHE A 42 1.20 1.27 -15.58
N ARG A 43 2.18 2.10 -15.94
CA ARG A 43 2.08 3.56 -15.89
C ARG A 43 2.68 4.13 -17.16
N ARG A 44 2.13 5.25 -17.65
CA ARG A 44 2.64 5.96 -18.82
C ARG A 44 3.87 6.80 -18.46
N ASP A 45 4.81 6.19 -17.75
CA ASP A 45 6.10 6.77 -17.42
C ASP A 45 7.05 6.57 -18.62
N THR A 46 7.94 7.53 -18.85
CA THR A 46 9.00 7.36 -19.86
C THR A 46 10.08 6.48 -19.26
N ASP A 47 10.48 5.41 -19.96
CA ASP A 47 11.52 4.52 -19.46
C ASP A 47 12.84 5.29 -19.28
N ASP A 48 13.38 5.25 -18.06
CA ASP A 48 14.65 5.84 -17.69
C ASP A 48 15.38 4.97 -16.65
N ALA A 49 16.45 5.47 -16.05
CA ALA A 49 17.23 4.71 -15.07
C ALA A 49 16.46 4.39 -13.75
N THR A 50 15.33 5.05 -13.52
CA THR A 50 14.54 5.00 -12.28
C THR A 50 13.07 4.63 -12.49
N HIS A 51 12.58 4.64 -13.74
CA HIS A 51 11.19 4.37 -14.08
C HIS A 51 11.08 3.35 -15.21
N SER A 52 10.04 2.52 -15.13
CA SER A 52 9.61 1.69 -16.24
C SER A 52 8.10 1.77 -16.41
N HIS A 53 7.63 1.82 -17.66
CA HIS A 53 6.21 1.79 -18.00
C HIS A 53 5.50 0.51 -17.50
N GLN A 54 6.26 -0.54 -17.21
CA GLN A 54 5.80 -1.83 -16.70
C GLN A 54 6.63 -2.22 -15.48
N PHE A 55 5.97 -2.44 -14.34
CA PHE A 55 6.64 -2.87 -13.12
C PHE A 55 5.76 -3.82 -12.31
N HIS A 56 6.29 -4.31 -11.19
CA HIS A 56 5.58 -5.20 -10.28
C HIS A 56 5.30 -4.47 -8.98
N GLN A 57 4.07 -4.59 -8.50
CA GLN A 57 3.64 -4.07 -7.22
C GLN A 57 3.02 -5.21 -6.41
N ILE A 58 3.15 -5.11 -5.10
CA ILE A 58 2.44 -5.95 -4.14
C ILE A 58 1.64 -5.00 -3.26
N GLU A 59 0.35 -5.25 -3.12
CA GLU A 59 -0.49 -4.56 -2.14
C GLU A 59 -1.11 -5.55 -1.16
N GLY A 60 -1.32 -5.10 0.07
CA GLY A 60 -2.03 -5.84 1.11
C GLY A 60 -3.34 -5.14 1.48
N LEU A 61 -4.37 -5.93 1.80
CA LEU A 61 -5.64 -5.45 2.33
C LEU A 61 -6.05 -6.33 3.50
N VAL A 62 -6.43 -5.69 4.61
CA VAL A 62 -7.12 -6.32 5.74
C VAL A 62 -8.38 -5.52 5.98
N VAL A 63 -9.54 -6.18 5.95
CA VAL A 63 -10.83 -5.58 6.33
C VAL A 63 -11.45 -6.44 7.41
N GLY A 64 -11.76 -5.82 8.54
CA GLY A 64 -12.31 -6.52 9.70
C GLY A 64 -12.91 -5.56 10.72
N LYS A 65 -13.50 -6.11 11.78
CA LYS A 65 -14.01 -5.30 12.89
C LYS A 65 -12.84 -4.82 13.74
N ASN A 66 -12.88 -3.56 14.17
CA ASN A 66 -11.89 -2.95 15.07
C ASN A 66 -10.45 -2.98 14.55
N ILE A 67 -10.24 -2.87 13.23
CA ILE A 67 -8.89 -2.70 12.67
C ILE A 67 -8.48 -1.24 12.81
N SER A 68 -7.29 -1.00 13.36
CA SER A 68 -6.78 0.33 13.68
C SER A 68 -5.49 0.65 12.94
N MET A 69 -5.13 1.94 12.93
CA MET A 69 -3.82 2.40 12.46
C MET A 69 -2.66 1.75 13.23
N GLY A 70 -2.90 1.33 14.48
CA GLY A 70 -1.94 0.58 15.29
C GLY A 70 -1.64 -0.81 14.70
N ASP A 71 -2.67 -1.50 14.20
CA ASP A 71 -2.54 -2.80 13.54
C ASP A 71 -1.79 -2.68 12.22
N LEU A 72 -2.09 -1.64 11.44
CA LEU A 72 -1.35 -1.32 10.22
C LEU A 72 0.12 -1.07 10.52
N LYS A 73 0.43 -0.20 11.49
CA LYS A 73 1.79 0.09 11.90
C LYS A 73 2.54 -1.17 12.35
N GLY A 74 1.93 -1.99 13.20
CA GLY A 74 2.54 -3.24 13.68
C GLY A 74 2.81 -4.24 12.56
N THR A 75 1.88 -4.35 11.61
CA THR A 75 2.04 -5.21 10.42
C THR A 75 3.20 -4.72 9.56
N LEU A 76 3.29 -3.42 9.29
CA LEU A 76 4.39 -2.81 8.54
C LEU A 76 5.73 -3.02 9.25
N GLU A 77 5.81 -2.77 10.56
CA GLU A 77 7.04 -2.99 11.35
C GLU A 77 7.51 -4.45 11.25
N MET A 78 6.59 -5.41 11.34
CA MET A 78 6.89 -6.83 11.21
C MET A 78 7.45 -7.16 9.82
N ILE A 79 6.78 -6.70 8.75
CA ILE A 79 7.21 -6.94 7.36
C ILE A 79 8.60 -6.35 7.12
N ILE A 80 8.84 -5.10 7.54
CA ILE A 80 10.13 -4.42 7.35
C ILE A 80 11.25 -5.14 8.07
N LYS A 81 11.03 -5.58 9.31
CA LYS A 81 12.04 -6.36 10.03
C LYS A 81 12.35 -7.68 9.35
N LYS A 82 11.32 -8.38 8.84
CA LYS A 82 11.51 -9.65 8.11
C LYS A 82 12.21 -9.47 6.77
N MET A 83 11.98 -8.36 6.07
CA MET A 83 12.60 -8.11 4.76
C MET A 83 14.00 -7.50 4.86
N PHE A 84 14.22 -6.61 5.83
CA PHE A 84 15.39 -5.71 5.85
C PHE A 84 16.24 -5.79 7.14
N GLY A 85 15.87 -6.62 8.11
CA GLY A 85 16.61 -6.86 9.36
C GLY A 85 15.91 -6.32 10.61
N ASP A 86 16.10 -6.99 11.75
CA ASP A 86 15.45 -6.66 13.02
C ASP A 86 15.84 -5.28 13.58
N GLU A 87 16.99 -4.74 13.16
CA GLU A 87 17.49 -3.41 13.51
C GLU A 87 16.77 -2.26 12.79
N ARG A 88 15.90 -2.57 11.82
CA ARG A 88 15.20 -1.54 11.03
C ARG A 88 14.00 -0.98 11.77
N SER A 89 13.87 0.34 11.66
CA SER A 89 12.70 1.09 12.12
C SER A 89 11.93 1.68 10.94
N ILE A 90 10.64 1.89 11.15
CA ILE A 90 9.77 2.61 10.20
C ILE A 90 9.43 4.01 10.73
N ARG A 91 9.13 4.92 9.81
CA ARG A 91 8.56 6.23 10.07
C ARG A 91 7.34 6.43 9.19
N LEU A 92 6.20 6.75 9.79
CA LEU A 92 4.97 7.09 9.08
C LEU A 92 4.87 8.61 8.94
N ARG A 93 4.76 9.11 7.71
CA ARG A 93 4.54 10.53 7.42
C ARG A 93 3.14 10.69 6.85
N PRO A 94 2.32 11.66 7.32
CA PRO A 94 1.04 11.95 6.69
C PRO A 94 1.20 12.19 5.19
N SER A 95 0.33 11.58 4.39
CA SER A 95 0.26 11.74 2.94
C SER A 95 -1.20 11.70 2.49
N TYR A 96 -1.47 11.54 1.20
CA TYR A 96 -2.81 11.46 0.64
C TYR A 96 -2.89 10.40 -0.45
N PHE A 97 -3.81 9.44 -0.28
CA PHE A 97 -4.24 8.53 -1.34
C PHE A 97 -5.78 8.49 -1.37
N PRO A 98 -6.42 8.60 -2.55
CA PRO A 98 -7.89 8.69 -2.63
C PRO A 98 -8.66 7.50 -2.03
N PHE A 99 -8.02 6.35 -1.86
CA PHE A 99 -8.61 5.11 -1.38
C PHE A 99 -8.31 4.83 0.11
N THR A 100 -7.60 5.73 0.80
CA THR A 100 -7.33 5.59 2.25
C THR A 100 -7.51 6.90 3.02
N GLU A 101 -7.99 6.81 4.26
CA GLU A 101 -8.05 7.93 5.20
C GLU A 101 -8.05 7.42 6.67
N PRO A 102 -7.03 7.75 7.49
CA PRO A 102 -5.84 8.54 7.16
C PRO A 102 -4.85 7.79 6.25
N SER A 103 -4.11 8.56 5.45
CA SER A 103 -3.07 8.11 4.54
C SER A 103 -1.66 8.42 5.06
N VAL A 104 -0.70 7.52 4.83
CA VAL A 104 0.71 7.68 5.22
C VAL A 104 1.69 7.18 4.17
N GLU A 105 2.81 7.88 4.04
CA GLU A 105 4.03 7.35 3.43
C GLU A 105 4.87 6.65 4.50
N VAL A 106 5.50 5.55 4.11
CA VAL A 106 6.30 4.70 5.00
C VAL A 106 7.76 4.76 4.58
N ASP A 107 8.58 5.30 5.48
CA ASP A 107 10.02 5.29 5.32
C ASP A 107 10.66 4.22 6.22
N VAL A 108 11.79 3.66 5.77
CA VAL A 108 12.62 2.73 6.55
C VAL A 108 13.98 3.36 6.82
N SER A 109 14.52 3.08 8.02
CA SER A 109 15.87 3.49 8.39
C SER A 109 16.90 3.03 7.34
N CYS A 110 17.78 3.93 6.90
CA CYS A 110 18.70 3.66 5.81
C CYS A 110 19.68 2.52 6.16
N PHE A 111 19.67 1.46 5.36
CA PHE A 111 20.48 0.26 5.59
C PHE A 111 21.98 0.54 5.68
N LYS A 112 22.47 1.50 4.88
CA LYS A 112 23.89 1.84 4.76
C LYS A 112 24.46 2.62 5.95
N CYS A 113 23.65 3.47 6.58
CA CYS A 113 24.14 4.40 7.61
C CYS A 113 23.43 4.27 8.96
N GLY A 114 22.44 3.38 9.07
CA GLY A 114 21.68 3.17 10.31
C GLY A 114 20.94 4.43 10.78
N GLY A 115 20.50 5.28 9.86
CA GLY A 115 19.79 6.53 10.18
C GLY A 115 20.66 7.79 10.32
N LYS A 116 22.00 7.68 10.27
CA LYS A 116 22.91 8.85 10.42
C LYS A 116 22.88 9.84 9.25
N GLY A 117 22.36 9.43 8.09
CA GLY A 117 22.39 10.20 6.85
C GLY A 117 23.61 9.88 5.98
N CYS A 118 23.37 9.53 4.71
CA CYS A 118 24.42 9.29 3.71
C CYS A 118 23.90 9.63 2.31
N ASN A 119 24.73 9.47 1.28
CA ASN A 119 24.33 9.81 -0.10
C ASN A 119 23.17 8.93 -0.62
N VAL A 120 23.03 7.69 -0.13
CA VAL A 120 21.94 6.78 -0.54
C VAL A 120 20.57 7.30 -0.10
N CYS A 121 20.46 7.74 1.15
CA CYS A 121 19.22 8.30 1.70
C CYS A 121 19.15 9.83 1.57
N LYS A 122 19.95 10.45 0.68
CA LYS A 122 19.98 11.91 0.50
C LYS A 122 20.13 12.68 1.83
N LYS A 123 20.97 12.15 2.73
CA LYS A 123 21.26 12.69 4.08
C LYS A 123 20.09 12.71 5.08
N THR A 124 18.92 12.15 4.75
CA THR A 124 17.77 12.14 5.66
C THR A 124 17.88 11.08 6.76
N GLY A 125 18.63 10.00 6.51
CA GLY A 125 18.64 8.80 7.35
C GLY A 125 17.52 7.81 7.02
N TRP A 126 16.60 8.16 6.12
CA TRP A 126 15.38 7.43 5.80
C TRP A 126 15.22 7.21 4.30
N ILE A 127 14.63 6.09 3.91
CA ILE A 127 14.31 5.75 2.53
C ILE A 127 12.82 5.45 2.47
N GLU A 128 12.07 6.20 1.66
CA GLU A 128 10.67 5.91 1.38
C GLU A 128 10.56 4.60 0.60
N ILE A 129 9.62 3.73 0.99
CA ILE A 129 9.47 2.40 0.38
C ILE A 129 8.05 2.05 -0.07
N LEU A 130 7.01 2.64 0.53
CA LEU A 130 5.61 2.39 0.17
C LEU A 130 4.67 3.46 0.74
N GLY A 131 3.46 3.51 0.19
CA GLY A 131 2.30 4.18 0.80
C GLY A 131 1.37 3.18 1.49
N ALA A 132 0.67 3.63 2.53
CA ALA A 132 -0.29 2.83 3.29
C ALA A 132 -1.37 3.73 3.91
N GLY A 133 -2.43 3.13 4.46
CA GLY A 133 -3.46 3.87 5.18
C GLY A 133 -4.63 2.98 5.58
N MET A 134 -5.58 3.56 6.30
CA MET A 134 -6.87 2.91 6.60
C MET A 134 -7.78 3.01 5.38
N VAL A 135 -8.50 1.94 5.03
CA VAL A 135 -9.37 1.95 3.84
C VAL A 135 -10.41 3.05 3.99
N HIS A 136 -10.57 3.89 2.96
CA HIS A 136 -11.53 4.97 2.99
C HIS A 136 -12.96 4.41 3.10
N PRO A 137 -13.85 4.95 3.97
CA PRO A 137 -15.22 4.45 4.14
C PRO A 137 -15.98 4.22 2.84
N SER A 138 -15.92 5.18 1.91
CA SER A 138 -16.57 5.06 0.59
C SER A 138 -16.12 3.85 -0.23
N VAL A 139 -14.88 3.36 -0.07
CA VAL A 139 -14.41 2.14 -0.76
C VAL A 139 -15.13 0.90 -0.22
N LEU A 140 -15.33 0.84 1.11
CA LEU A 140 -16.09 -0.23 1.76
C LEU A 140 -17.55 -0.18 1.34
N GLU A 141 -18.17 1.00 1.41
CA GLU A 141 -19.59 1.21 1.08
C GLU A 141 -19.90 0.88 -0.40
N MET A 142 -18.99 1.24 -1.33
CA MET A 142 -19.12 0.88 -2.75
C MET A 142 -19.13 -0.64 -2.99
N SER A 143 -18.56 -1.41 -2.05
CA SER A 143 -18.53 -2.88 -2.10
C SER A 143 -19.60 -3.52 -1.20
N GLY A 144 -20.55 -2.73 -0.68
CA GLY A 144 -21.63 -3.20 0.19
C GLY A 144 -21.21 -3.52 1.63
N VAL A 145 -20.05 -3.04 2.08
CA VAL A 145 -19.52 -3.27 3.43
C VAL A 145 -19.82 -2.07 4.33
N ASP A 146 -20.43 -2.32 5.49
CA ASP A 146 -20.74 -1.26 6.47
C ASP A 146 -19.47 -0.69 7.11
N ALA A 147 -19.11 0.54 6.74
CA ALA A 147 -17.93 1.25 7.23
C ALA A 147 -18.03 1.71 8.70
N GLN A 148 -19.19 1.58 9.35
CA GLN A 148 -19.32 1.75 10.80
C GLN A 148 -18.94 0.49 11.58
N GLU A 149 -19.03 -0.68 10.94
CA GLU A 149 -18.72 -1.98 11.55
C GLU A 149 -17.34 -2.51 11.15
N TYR A 150 -16.92 -2.26 9.91
CA TYR A 150 -15.68 -2.73 9.33
C TYR A 150 -14.72 -1.59 9.01
N SER A 151 -13.42 -1.90 9.07
CA SER A 151 -12.30 -0.98 8.86
C SER A 151 -11.17 -1.66 8.10
#